data_AF-A0A177A4L0-F1
#
_entry.id   AF-A0A177A4L0-F1
#
_cell.length_a   1.000
_cell.length_b   1.000
_cell.length_c   1.000
_cell.angle_alpha   90.00
_cell.angle_beta   90.00
_cell.angle_gamma   90.00
#
_symmetry.space_group_name_H-M   'P 1'
#
loop_
_entity.id
_entity.type
_entity.pdbx_description
1 polymer ?
#
loop_
_entity_poly.entity_id
_entity_poly.type
_entity_poly.pdbx_seq_one_letter_code
_entity_poly.pdbx_strand_id
1 'polypeptide(L)'
;MSGPIKSSLAKAVAAIKEPAFQKSTETFVEGIAAKVPIITGIKLNGSQPHKSHDDPADPKPVISFALYKSNKLNSQSRVASGHVHDDGTGHINFRSKYKQYRVTT
;
A
#
# COMPACT_ATOMS: atom_id res chain seq x y z
N MET A 1 -18.27 -5.95 4.91
CA MET A 1 -17.47 -7.19 5.03
C MET A 1 -16.00 -6.81 5.06
N SER A 2 -15.20 -7.37 5.98
CA SER A 2 -13.79 -7.02 6.12
C SER A 2 -12.94 -7.80 5.11
N GLY A 3 -12.14 -7.11 4.30
CA GLY A 3 -11.32 -7.75 3.26
C GLY A 3 -10.21 -8.67 3.80
N PRO A 4 -9.67 -9.58 2.98
CA PRO A 4 -8.69 -10.59 3.40
C PRO A 4 -7.34 -10.02 3.86
N ILE A 5 -7.05 -8.73 3.58
CA ILE A 5 -5.82 -8.05 4.00
C ILE A 5 -5.84 -7.56 5.47
N LYS A 6 -7.01 -7.46 6.11
CA LYS A 6 -7.20 -6.64 7.33
C LYS A 6 -6.18 -6.89 8.44
N SER A 7 -5.89 -8.16 8.74
CA SER A 7 -4.95 -8.53 9.80
C SER A 7 -3.51 -8.14 9.47
N SER A 8 -3.08 -8.34 8.22
CA SER A 8 -1.77 -7.90 7.75
C SER A 8 -1.67 -6.38 7.69
N LEU A 9 -2.76 -5.70 7.32
CA LEU A 9 -2.82 -4.25 7.24
C LEU A 9 -2.73 -3.60 8.61
N ALA A 10 -3.57 -4.01 9.55
CA ALA A 10 -3.57 -3.49 10.93
C ALA A 10 -2.17 -3.59 11.56
N LYS A 11 -1.50 -4.74 11.38
CA LYS A 11 -0.13 -4.93 11.87
C LYS A 11 0.89 -4.02 11.18
N ALA A 12 0.73 -3.79 9.89
CA ALA A 12 1.63 -2.95 9.12
C ALA A 12 1.46 -1.46 9.49
N VAL A 13 0.24 -0.95 9.49
CA VAL A 13 -0.02 0.47 9.78
C VAL A 13 0.33 0.83 11.23
N ALA A 14 0.15 -0.08 12.18
CA ALA A 14 0.60 0.13 13.57
C ALA A 14 2.11 0.40 13.71
N ALA A 15 2.92 0.02 12.72
CA ALA A 15 4.35 0.30 12.71
C ALA A 15 4.69 1.73 12.23
N ILE A 16 3.77 2.44 11.56
CA ILE A 16 4.00 3.81 11.08
C ILE A 16 4.03 4.75 12.28
N LYS A 17 5.02 5.64 12.36
CA LYS A 17 5.16 6.54 13.52
C LYS A 17 4.15 7.68 13.54
N GLU A 18 3.77 8.18 12.36
CA GLU A 18 2.91 9.35 12.21
C GLU A 18 1.42 8.95 12.09
N PRO A 19 0.53 9.38 13.01
CA PRO A 19 -0.87 8.98 13.01
C PRO A 19 -1.65 9.37 11.74
N ALA A 20 -1.33 10.51 11.13
CA ALA A 20 -1.97 10.93 9.88
C ALA A 20 -1.68 9.92 8.75
N PHE A 21 -0.41 9.48 8.64
CA PHE A 21 0.00 8.47 7.69
C PHE A 21 -0.55 7.07 8.01
N GLN A 22 -0.74 6.72 9.30
CA GLN A 22 -1.41 5.48 9.67
C GLN A 22 -2.81 5.41 9.05
N LYS A 23 -3.62 6.44 9.31
CA LYS A 23 -5.01 6.51 8.85
C LYS A 23 -5.11 6.57 7.33
N SER A 24 -4.26 7.37 6.69
CA SER A 24 -4.24 7.52 5.24
C SER A 24 -3.84 6.22 4.55
N THR A 25 -2.79 5.55 5.04
CA THR A 25 -2.33 4.25 4.52
C THR A 25 -3.38 3.16 4.70
N GLU A 26 -4.02 3.09 5.88
CA GLU A 26 -5.08 2.12 6.14
C GLU A 26 -6.22 2.30 5.14
N THR A 27 -6.77 3.51 5.04
CA THR A 27 -7.91 3.82 4.16
C THR A 27 -7.59 3.53 2.69
N PHE A 28 -6.40 3.97 2.23
CA PHE A 28 -5.97 3.79 0.84
C PHE A 28 -5.83 2.31 0.48
N VAL A 29 -5.14 1.53 1.33
CA VAL A 29 -4.89 0.11 1.07
C VAL A 29 -6.16 -0.72 1.21
N GLU A 30 -7.05 -0.41 2.15
CA GLU A 30 -8.36 -1.07 2.24
C GLU A 30 -9.19 -0.85 0.97
N GLY A 31 -9.20 0.38 0.44
CA GLY A 31 -9.88 0.70 -0.82
C GLY A 31 -9.37 -0.12 -2.00
N ILE A 32 -8.05 -0.29 -2.11
CA ILE A 32 -7.43 -1.15 -3.13
C ILE A 32 -7.79 -2.62 -2.90
N ALA A 33 -7.67 -3.12 -1.68
CA ALA A 33 -7.89 -4.53 -1.37
C ALA A 33 -9.37 -4.94 -1.52
N ALA A 34 -10.31 -4.02 -1.33
CA ALA A 34 -11.73 -4.23 -1.61
C ALA A 34 -11.99 -4.49 -3.11
N LYS A 35 -11.26 -3.78 -3.99
CA LYS A 35 -11.35 -3.92 -5.44
C LYS A 35 -10.50 -5.06 -6.00
N VAL A 36 -9.47 -5.48 -5.27
CA VAL A 36 -8.49 -6.50 -5.70
C VAL A 36 -8.38 -7.59 -4.63
N PRO A 37 -9.36 -8.52 -4.55
CA PRO A 37 -9.48 -9.48 -3.45
C PRO A 37 -8.32 -10.47 -3.33
N ILE A 38 -7.51 -10.62 -4.37
CA ILE A 38 -6.32 -11.46 -4.32
C ILE A 38 -5.28 -10.92 -3.33
N ILE A 39 -5.35 -9.64 -2.97
CA ILE A 39 -4.41 -8.99 -2.06
C ILE A 39 -4.74 -9.39 -0.62
N THR A 40 -3.79 -10.08 0.02
CA THR A 40 -3.93 -10.59 1.39
C THR A 40 -2.80 -10.12 2.31
N GLY A 41 -1.67 -9.67 1.76
CA GLY A 41 -0.52 -9.21 2.54
C GLY A 41 -0.03 -7.83 2.13
N ILE A 42 0.59 -7.13 3.08
CA ILE A 42 1.26 -5.84 2.88
C ILE A 42 2.62 -5.83 3.57
N LYS A 43 3.58 -5.11 2.97
CA LYS A 43 4.86 -4.75 3.57
C LYS A 43 5.09 -3.25 3.40
N LEU A 44 5.40 -2.54 4.49
CA LEU A 44 5.86 -1.15 4.42
C LEU A 44 7.35 -1.09 4.09
N ASN A 45 7.76 -0.08 3.34
CA ASN A 45 9.16 0.22 3.07
C ASN A 45 9.65 1.29 4.07
N GLY A 46 9.74 0.88 5.34
CA GLY A 46 10.02 1.78 6.46
C GLY A 46 8.77 2.25 7.19
N SER A 47 8.97 2.72 8.42
CA SER A 47 7.92 3.20 9.33
C SER A 47 7.81 4.72 9.40
N GLN A 48 8.73 5.43 8.75
CA GLN A 48 8.79 6.90 8.74
C GLN A 48 8.43 7.43 7.35
N PRO A 49 7.67 8.53 7.29
CA PRO A 49 7.46 9.23 6.04
C PRO A 49 8.80 9.67 5.45
N HIS A 50 8.95 9.54 4.14
CA HIS A 50 10.17 9.87 3.42
C HIS A 50 9.83 10.56 2.11
N LYS A 51 10.81 11.19 1.50
CA LYS A 51 10.65 11.79 0.17
C LYS A 51 10.40 10.70 -0.86
N SER A 52 9.47 10.93 -1.79
CA SER A 52 9.24 10.02 -2.91
C SER A 52 10.49 9.89 -3.77
N HIS A 53 10.88 8.66 -4.09
CA HIS A 53 11.96 8.40 -5.04
C HIS A 53 11.44 8.46 -6.49
N ASP A 54 10.17 8.09 -6.70
CA ASP A 54 9.54 8.08 -8.01
C ASP A 54 9.19 9.51 -8.49
N ASP A 55 8.90 10.41 -7.56
CA ASP A 55 8.70 11.84 -7.82
C ASP A 55 9.53 12.69 -6.86
N PRO A 56 10.81 12.95 -7.19
CA PRO A 56 11.67 13.78 -6.37
C PRO A 56 11.30 15.27 -6.41
N ALA A 57 10.37 15.71 -7.28
CA ALA A 57 9.90 17.08 -7.33
C ALA A 57 8.72 17.32 -6.37
N ASP A 58 7.96 16.27 -6.03
CA ASP A 58 6.92 16.35 -5.01
C ASP A 58 7.54 16.63 -3.62
N PRO A 59 7.23 17.79 -3.00
CA PRO A 59 7.73 18.11 -1.67
C PRO A 59 7.06 17.29 -0.56
N LYS A 60 5.93 16.62 -0.84
CA LYS A 60 5.15 15.92 0.18
C LYS A 60 5.82 14.60 0.58
N PRO A 61 5.93 14.33 1.89
CA PRO A 61 6.40 13.03 2.35
C PRO A 61 5.39 11.93 2.04
N VAL A 62 5.89 10.70 1.91
CA VAL A 62 5.11 9.50 1.61
C VAL A 62 5.47 8.33 2.50
N ILE A 63 4.52 7.40 2.67
CA ILE A 63 4.78 6.02 3.10
C ILE A 63 4.69 5.11 1.89
N SER A 64 5.79 4.45 1.57
CA SER A 64 5.87 3.45 0.50
C SER A 64 5.50 2.06 1.01
N PHE A 65 4.78 1.28 0.20
CA PHE A 65 4.35 -0.07 0.54
C PHE A 65 4.34 -1.03 -0.67
N ALA A 66 4.31 -2.32 -0.39
CA ALA A 66 4.12 -3.39 -1.36
C ALA A 66 2.96 -4.30 -0.93
N LEU A 67 2.14 -4.70 -1.91
CA LEU A 67 0.98 -5.57 -1.71
C LEU A 67 1.24 -6.95 -2.31
N TYR A 68 0.73 -7.99 -1.65
CA TYR A 68 1.03 -9.38 -1.96
C TYR A 68 -0.24 -10.22 -1.98
N LYS A 69 -0.25 -11.25 -2.82
CA LYS A 69 -1.35 -12.22 -2.89
C LYS A 69 -1.34 -13.28 -1.78
N SER A 70 -0.34 -13.24 -0.93
CA SER A 70 -0.14 -14.16 0.19
C SER A 70 0.58 -13.43 1.31
N ASN A 71 0.38 -13.89 2.56
CA ASN A 71 1.15 -13.45 3.71
C ASN A 71 2.64 -13.84 3.62
N LYS A 72 3.02 -14.72 2.69
CA LYS A 72 4.44 -14.94 2.34
C LYS A 72 4.90 -13.79 1.43
N LEU A 73 5.54 -12.79 2.03
CA LEU A 73 5.96 -11.52 1.41
C LEU A 73 7.22 -11.69 0.53
N ASN A 74 7.09 -12.39 -0.60
CA ASN A 74 8.19 -12.62 -1.55
C ASN A 74 7.90 -12.01 -2.93
N SER A 75 8.93 -11.91 -3.77
CA SER A 75 8.80 -11.28 -5.10
C SER A 75 7.82 -12.00 -6.03
N GLN A 76 7.59 -13.31 -5.86
CA GLN A 76 6.65 -14.07 -6.69
C GLN A 76 5.19 -13.73 -6.33
N SER A 77 4.92 -13.48 -5.05
CA SER A 77 3.59 -13.13 -4.54
C SER A 77 3.27 -11.64 -4.61
N ARG A 78 4.24 -10.76 -4.90
CA ARG A 78 4.00 -9.31 -5.07
C ARG A 78 3.01 -9.03 -6.19
N VAL A 79 1.96 -8.28 -5.87
CA VAL A 79 0.88 -7.85 -6.75
C VAL A 79 1.12 -6.43 -7.24
N ALA A 80 1.36 -5.52 -6.30
CA ALA A 80 1.55 -4.10 -6.56
C ALA A 80 2.52 -3.48 -5.56
N SER A 81 2.90 -2.24 -5.83
CA SER A 81 3.48 -1.35 -4.83
C SER A 81 3.00 0.06 -5.07
N GLY A 82 3.03 0.86 -4.03
CA GLY A 82 2.59 2.23 -4.12
C GLY A 82 3.17 3.05 -3.00
N HIS A 83 2.71 4.29 -2.95
CA HIS A 83 2.99 5.20 -1.88
C HIS A 83 1.75 6.04 -1.58
N VAL A 84 1.68 6.55 -0.36
CA VAL A 84 0.55 7.36 0.11
C VAL A 84 1.06 8.54 0.93
N HIS A 85 0.44 9.69 0.73
CA HIS A 85 0.63 10.91 1.50
C HIS A 85 -0.22 10.90 2.77
N ASP A 86 0.00 11.85 3.66
CA ASP A 86 -0.82 12.03 4.87
C ASP A 86 -2.26 12.46 4.55
N ASP A 87 -2.47 13.18 3.45
CA ASP A 87 -3.79 13.59 2.95
C ASP A 87 -4.60 12.45 2.30
N GLY A 88 -4.03 11.24 2.19
CA GLY A 88 -4.68 10.07 1.59
C GLY A 88 -4.57 9.98 0.07
N THR A 89 -3.98 10.97 -0.59
CA THR A 89 -3.58 10.85 -1.99
C THR A 89 -2.38 9.91 -2.11
N GLY A 90 -2.22 9.29 -3.27
CA GLY A 90 -1.15 8.33 -3.47
C GLY A 90 -1.25 7.66 -4.83
N HIS A 91 -0.26 6.83 -5.11
CA HIS A 91 -0.19 6.12 -6.38
C HIS A 91 0.05 4.63 -6.15
N ILE A 92 -0.53 3.80 -7.02
CA ILE A 92 -0.35 2.35 -7.00
C ILE A 92 0.07 1.84 -8.37
N ASN A 93 1.19 1.13 -8.39
CA ASN A 93 1.78 0.49 -9.55
C ASN A 93 1.58 -1.02 -9.47
N PHE A 94 0.65 -1.54 -10.27
CA PHE A 94 0.49 -2.98 -10.46
C PHE A 94 1.59 -3.55 -11.36
N ARG A 95 2.09 -4.74 -10.99
CA ARG A 95 2.99 -5.51 -11.86
C ARG A 95 2.29 -5.84 -13.18
N SER A 96 3.07 -6.02 -14.25
CA SER A 96 2.54 -6.26 -15.61
C SER A 96 1.50 -7.40 -15.68
N LYS A 97 1.75 -8.52 -14.97
CA LYS A 97 0.81 -9.65 -14.85
C LYS A 97 -0.53 -9.37 -14.14
N TYR A 98 -0.65 -8.20 -13.52
CA TYR A 98 -1.81 -7.74 -12.76
C TYR A 98 -2.33 -6.40 -13.30
N LYS A 99 -1.94 -6.00 -14.52
CA LYS A 99 -2.31 -4.73 -15.13
C LYS A 99 -3.82 -4.56 -15.29
N GLN A 100 -4.59 -5.66 -15.34
CA GLN A 100 -6.05 -5.64 -15.38
C GLN A 100 -6.69 -4.93 -14.17
N TYR A 101 -5.99 -4.84 -13.04
CA TYR A 101 -6.49 -4.14 -11.85
C TYR A 101 -6.23 -2.63 -11.88
N ARG A 102 -5.42 -2.11 -12.81
CA ARG A 102 -5.17 -0.66 -12.96
C ARG A 102 -6.43 0.11 -13.36
N VAL A 103 -7.35 -0.55 -14.06
CA VAL A 103 -8.58 0.09 -14.57
C VAL A 103 -9.65 0.21 -13.49
N THR A 104 -9.53 -0.58 -12.42
CA THR A 104 -10.51 -0.67 -11.34
C THR A 104 -10.11 0.17 -10.13
N THR A 105 -8.82 0.31 -9.85
CA THR A 105 -8.30 1.10 -8.72
C THR A 105 -8.24 2.57 -9.03
#